data_AF-A0A4U9HPL6-F1
#
_entry.id   AF-A0A4U9HPL6-F1
#
_cell.length_a   1.000
_cell.length_b   1.000
_cell.length_c   1.000
_cell.angle_alpha   90.00
_cell.angle_beta   90.00
_cell.angle_gamma   90.00
#
_symmetry.space_group_name_H-M   'P 1'
#
loop_
_entity.id
_entity.type
_entity.pdbx_description
1 polymer ?
#
loop_
_entity_poly.entity_id
_entity_poly.type
_entity_poly.pdbx_seq_one_letter_code
_entity_poly.pdbx_strand_id
1 'polypeptide(L)'
;MVAEAADKQEENEGRAEAAELEVDELKSQLADYQQALDVQQTRAIQYNQALQALQRAKDLCHLPDLTPESADQWLETFQAKEQEATEKLLNLDQKMSVAQSAHSQFEQAYQLVASINGPLARAEAWEVARELLRDGVNQRHLAEQVQPLRMRLNELEQRLREQQEAERLLAEFCKRQGKRVDIDDLEALHQELEARIASLSDSVSNAQEQRMALRQELEQLQSRIQTLMQRAPIWLAAQSSLSQLSEQCGEEFESGQEVTEYLQQLLEREREAIVERDEVGARKRAVDEEIERLSQPGGAEDARLNTLAERFGGVLLSEIYDDVSLEDAPYYSALYGPSRHAIVVPDLSLIADQLEGLEDCPEDLYLIEGDPQSFDDSVFGVDELEKAVVVKIADRQWRYSRFPSLPLFGRAARESRIESLHTEREALSERFATLSFDVQKTQRLHQAFSRFIGSHLAVAFEADPEAEIRKFTTRRTELERALSAHEKR
;
A
#
# COMPACT_ATOMS: atom_id res chain seq x y z
N MET A 1 32.42 -12.16 -199.68
CA MET A 1 33.22 -13.04 -198.81
C MET A 1 33.24 -12.64 -197.32
N VAL A 2 33.09 -11.37 -196.90
CA VAL A 2 32.91 -11.03 -195.45
C VAL A 2 31.46 -11.16 -194.98
N ALA A 3 30.48 -10.81 -195.82
CA ALA A 3 29.06 -10.91 -195.47
C ALA A 3 28.60 -12.36 -195.18
N GLU A 4 29.00 -13.34 -196.01
CA GLU A 4 28.66 -14.76 -195.78
C GLU A 4 29.26 -15.38 -194.51
N ALA A 5 30.32 -14.79 -193.94
CA ALA A 5 30.95 -15.28 -192.71
C ALA A 5 30.23 -14.76 -191.45
N ALA A 6 29.64 -13.57 -191.52
CA ALA A 6 28.86 -13.00 -190.43
C ALA A 6 27.52 -13.73 -190.26
N ASP A 7 26.81 -14.01 -191.37
CA ASP A 7 25.53 -14.73 -191.35
C ASP A 7 25.68 -16.13 -190.71
N LYS A 8 26.79 -16.83 -190.98
CA LYS A 8 27.09 -18.14 -190.36
C LYS A 8 27.42 -18.05 -188.88
N GLN A 9 27.94 -16.93 -188.40
CA GLN A 9 28.23 -16.76 -186.97
C GLN A 9 26.96 -16.46 -186.19
N GLU A 10 26.06 -15.64 -186.74
CA GLU A 10 24.75 -15.34 -186.17
C GLU A 10 23.88 -16.61 -186.08
N GLU A 11 23.92 -17.48 -187.10
CA GLU A 11 23.21 -18.76 -187.08
C GLU A 11 23.76 -19.72 -186.01
N ASN A 12 25.08 -19.71 -185.77
CA ASN A 12 25.70 -20.52 -184.71
C ASN A 12 25.45 -19.96 -183.30
N GLU A 13 25.48 -18.63 -183.13
CA GLU A 13 25.13 -17.97 -181.87
C GLU A 13 23.67 -18.25 -181.50
N GLY A 14 22.74 -18.10 -182.44
CA GLY A 14 21.32 -18.44 -182.21
C GLY A 14 21.10 -19.91 -181.87
N ARG A 15 21.92 -20.82 -182.43
CA ARG A 15 21.85 -22.24 -182.10
C ARG A 15 22.44 -22.56 -180.72
N ALA A 16 23.49 -21.83 -180.30
CA ALA A 16 24.06 -21.96 -178.97
C ALA A 16 23.12 -21.41 -177.88
N GLU A 17 22.52 -20.24 -178.12
CA GLU A 17 21.52 -19.65 -177.21
C GLU A 17 20.29 -20.54 -177.05
N ALA A 18 19.79 -21.13 -178.14
CA ALA A 18 18.67 -22.06 -178.06
C ALA A 18 19.00 -23.31 -177.23
N ALA A 19 20.23 -23.84 -177.37
CA ALA A 19 20.68 -24.99 -176.58
C ALA A 19 20.90 -24.63 -175.09
N GLU A 20 21.41 -23.42 -174.79
CA GLU A 20 21.53 -22.95 -173.40
C GLU A 20 20.16 -22.77 -172.74
N LEU A 21 19.18 -22.21 -173.45
CA LEU A 21 17.81 -22.07 -172.96
C LEU A 21 17.16 -23.43 -172.68
N GLU A 22 17.34 -24.41 -173.57
CA GLU A 22 16.79 -25.76 -173.38
C GLU A 22 17.44 -26.46 -172.17
N VAL A 23 18.74 -26.26 -171.94
CA VAL A 23 19.44 -26.79 -170.77
C VAL A 23 18.96 -26.14 -169.48
N ASP A 24 18.75 -24.83 -169.46
CA ASP A 24 18.27 -24.14 -168.26
C ASP A 24 16.80 -24.47 -167.95
N GLU A 25 15.96 -24.66 -168.96
CA GLU A 25 14.59 -25.15 -168.78
C GLU A 25 14.58 -26.57 -168.17
N LEU A 26 15.44 -27.47 -168.66
CA LEU A 26 15.60 -28.81 -168.09
C LEU A 26 16.15 -28.78 -166.65
N LYS A 27 17.07 -27.88 -166.31
CA LYS A 27 17.54 -27.71 -164.93
C LYS A 27 16.41 -27.26 -164.00
N SER A 28 15.59 -26.31 -164.44
CA SER A 28 14.44 -25.85 -163.65
C SER A 28 13.45 -26.98 -163.40
N GLN A 29 13.09 -27.73 -164.45
CA GLN A 29 12.18 -28.87 -164.31
C GLN A 29 12.77 -29.95 -163.38
N LEU A 30 14.06 -30.25 -163.50
CA LEU A 30 14.71 -31.24 -162.65
C LEU A 30 14.72 -30.81 -161.18
N ALA A 31 14.96 -29.53 -160.88
CA ALA A 31 14.91 -29.00 -159.52
C ALA A 31 13.51 -29.13 -158.90
N ASP A 32 12.45 -28.77 -159.64
CA ASP A 32 11.06 -28.90 -159.19
C ASP A 32 10.69 -30.38 -158.92
N TYR A 33 11.10 -31.29 -159.80
CA TYR A 33 10.89 -32.73 -159.60
C TYR A 33 11.63 -33.26 -158.37
N GLN A 34 12.86 -32.81 -158.13
CA GLN A 34 13.64 -33.24 -156.97
C GLN A 34 12.99 -32.78 -155.65
N GLN A 35 12.52 -31.53 -155.59
CA GLN A 35 11.81 -31.02 -154.41
C GLN A 35 10.50 -31.78 -154.15
N ALA A 36 9.74 -32.09 -155.21
CA ALA A 36 8.53 -32.89 -155.09
C ALA A 36 8.82 -34.32 -154.56
N LEU A 37 9.92 -34.92 -155.01
CA LEU A 37 10.36 -36.25 -154.57
C LEU A 37 10.70 -36.27 -153.07
N ASP A 38 11.41 -35.25 -152.57
CA ASP A 38 11.80 -35.18 -151.15
C ASP A 38 10.58 -35.03 -150.22
N VAL A 39 9.60 -34.22 -150.61
CA VAL A 39 8.31 -34.11 -149.88
C VAL A 39 7.56 -35.44 -149.89
N GLN A 40 7.56 -36.14 -151.02
CA GLN A 40 6.95 -37.47 -151.12
C GLN A 40 7.67 -38.49 -150.23
N GLN A 41 9.01 -38.48 -150.17
CA GLN A 41 9.77 -39.37 -149.29
C GLN A 41 9.46 -39.12 -147.81
N THR A 42 9.37 -37.86 -147.38
CA THR A 42 9.08 -37.53 -145.97
C THR A 42 7.66 -37.98 -145.59
N ARG A 43 6.67 -37.76 -146.47
CA ARG A 43 5.31 -38.27 -146.29
C ARG A 43 5.27 -39.80 -146.24
N ALA A 44 6.05 -40.49 -147.07
CA ALA A 44 6.13 -41.94 -147.06
C ALA A 44 6.72 -42.48 -145.75
N ILE A 45 7.73 -41.82 -145.17
CA ILE A 45 8.30 -42.21 -143.87
C ILE A 45 7.26 -42.03 -142.75
N GLN A 46 6.59 -40.88 -142.70
CA GLN A 46 5.55 -40.61 -141.68
C GLN A 46 4.39 -41.60 -141.78
N TYR A 47 3.97 -41.93 -143.02
CA TYR A 47 2.93 -42.93 -143.25
C TYR A 47 3.35 -44.32 -142.73
N ASN A 48 4.59 -44.74 -143.01
CA ASN A 48 5.12 -46.01 -142.51
C ASN A 48 5.25 -46.02 -140.98
N GLN A 49 5.66 -44.91 -140.35
CA GLN A 49 5.69 -44.79 -138.89
C GLN A 49 4.30 -44.86 -138.26
N ALA A 50 3.30 -44.21 -138.87
CA ALA A 50 1.91 -44.27 -138.43
C ALA A 50 1.34 -45.70 -138.56
N LEU A 51 1.65 -46.41 -139.66
CA LEU A 51 1.28 -47.81 -139.82
C LEU A 51 1.95 -48.70 -138.76
N GLN A 52 3.24 -48.51 -138.47
CA GLN A 52 3.92 -49.27 -137.41
C GLN A 52 3.32 -48.98 -136.02
N ALA A 53 2.99 -47.73 -135.71
CA ALA A 53 2.36 -47.37 -134.45
C ALA A 53 0.95 -47.99 -134.33
N LEU A 54 0.16 -47.93 -135.41
CA LEU A 54 -1.14 -48.59 -135.48
C LEU A 54 -1.00 -50.10 -135.26
N GLN A 55 -0.03 -50.74 -135.91
CA GLN A 55 0.19 -52.19 -135.78
C GLN A 55 0.63 -52.60 -134.38
N ARG A 56 1.50 -51.81 -133.73
CA ARG A 56 1.82 -52.03 -132.30
C ARG A 56 0.59 -51.89 -131.40
N ALA A 57 -0.28 -50.90 -131.66
CA ALA A 57 -1.53 -50.75 -130.92
C ALA A 57 -2.47 -51.93 -131.16
N LYS A 58 -2.57 -52.45 -132.39
CA LYS A 58 -3.33 -53.68 -132.70
C LYS A 58 -2.84 -54.87 -131.88
N ASP A 59 -1.53 -55.06 -131.79
CA ASP A 59 -0.94 -56.20 -131.08
C ASP A 59 -1.12 -56.09 -129.55
N LEU A 60 -0.85 -54.91 -128.97
CA LEU A 60 -0.95 -54.68 -127.52
C LEU A 60 -2.39 -54.67 -127.02
N CYS A 61 -3.31 -54.08 -127.79
CA CYS A 61 -4.73 -54.03 -127.44
C CYS A 61 -5.50 -55.28 -127.91
N HIS A 62 -4.86 -56.17 -128.68
CA HIS A 62 -5.47 -57.33 -129.34
C HIS A 62 -6.68 -56.97 -130.23
N LEU A 63 -6.57 -55.89 -131.02
CA LEU A 63 -7.61 -55.38 -131.90
C LEU A 63 -7.16 -55.43 -133.37
N PRO A 64 -7.32 -56.55 -134.09
CA PRO A 64 -6.79 -56.71 -135.45
C PRO A 64 -7.39 -55.72 -136.47
N ASP A 65 -8.61 -55.24 -136.24
CA ASP A 65 -9.33 -54.32 -137.13
C ASP A 65 -9.20 -52.84 -136.73
N LEU A 66 -8.24 -52.48 -135.85
CA LEU A 66 -8.04 -51.08 -135.44
C LEU A 66 -7.75 -50.18 -136.64
N THR A 67 -8.59 -49.16 -136.81
CA THR A 67 -8.39 -48.08 -137.79
C THR A 67 -8.05 -46.79 -137.07
N PRO A 68 -7.35 -45.83 -137.72
CA PRO A 68 -7.00 -44.56 -137.10
C PRO A 68 -8.24 -43.78 -136.61
N GLU A 69 -9.38 -43.90 -137.29
CA GLU A 69 -10.64 -43.26 -136.86
C GLU A 69 -11.24 -43.89 -135.59
N SER A 70 -11.05 -45.19 -135.38
CA SER A 70 -11.56 -45.90 -134.20
C SER A 70 -10.64 -45.86 -132.97
N ALA A 71 -9.38 -45.43 -133.15
CA ALA A 71 -8.37 -45.50 -132.10
C ALA A 71 -8.71 -44.63 -130.87
N ASP A 72 -9.29 -43.45 -131.08
CA ASP A 72 -9.64 -42.52 -130.00
C ASP A 72 -10.71 -43.12 -129.06
N GLN A 73 -11.74 -43.78 -129.61
CA GLN A 73 -12.78 -44.44 -128.82
C GLN A 73 -12.25 -45.61 -127.99
N TRP A 74 -11.34 -46.40 -128.57
CA TRP A 74 -10.70 -47.49 -127.85
C TRP A 74 -9.79 -46.98 -126.73
N LEU A 75 -9.08 -45.87 -126.95
CA LEU A 75 -8.25 -45.24 -125.93
C LEU A 75 -9.07 -44.77 -124.72
N GLU A 76 -10.23 -44.13 -124.95
CA GLU A 76 -11.16 -43.79 -123.86
C GLU A 76 -11.64 -45.03 -123.10
N THR A 77 -11.93 -46.12 -123.80
CA THR A 77 -12.36 -47.38 -123.17
C THR A 77 -11.27 -47.99 -122.29
N PHE A 78 -10.00 -47.96 -122.75
CA PHE A 78 -8.88 -48.47 -121.94
C PHE A 78 -8.58 -47.57 -120.73
N GLN A 79 -8.66 -46.24 -120.89
CA GLN A 79 -8.49 -45.30 -119.76
C GLN A 79 -9.60 -45.49 -118.71
N ALA A 80 -10.85 -45.69 -119.13
CA ALA A 80 -11.94 -45.98 -118.21
C ALA A 80 -11.71 -47.30 -117.45
N LYS A 81 -11.24 -48.35 -118.13
CA LYS A 81 -10.89 -49.63 -117.48
C LYS A 81 -9.72 -49.50 -116.49
N GLU A 82 -8.72 -48.67 -116.80
CA GLU A 82 -7.59 -48.41 -115.90
C GLU A 82 -8.05 -47.68 -114.62
N GLN A 83 -8.90 -46.66 -114.76
CA GLN A 83 -9.50 -45.95 -113.63
C GLN A 83 -10.36 -46.89 -112.77
N GLU A 84 -11.22 -47.70 -113.38
CA GLU A 84 -12.04 -48.66 -112.65
C GLU A 84 -11.20 -49.69 -111.87
N ALA A 85 -10.10 -50.17 -112.47
CA ALA A 85 -9.21 -51.12 -111.81
C ALA A 85 -8.45 -50.50 -110.63
N THR A 86 -7.96 -49.26 -110.78
CA THR A 86 -7.25 -48.54 -109.71
C THR A 86 -8.17 -48.20 -108.54
N GLU A 87 -9.40 -47.76 -108.79
CA GLU A 87 -10.40 -47.53 -107.74
C GLU A 87 -10.77 -48.82 -106.99
N LYS A 88 -10.94 -49.94 -107.70
CA LYS A 88 -11.19 -51.25 -107.07
C LYS A 88 -10.03 -51.68 -106.18
N LEU A 89 -8.79 -51.48 -106.64
CA LEU A 89 -7.59 -51.83 -105.88
C LEU A 89 -7.48 -51.00 -104.60
N LEU A 90 -7.65 -49.68 -104.69
CA LEU A 90 -7.56 -48.77 -103.55
C LEU A 90 -8.63 -49.08 -102.49
N ASN A 91 -9.86 -49.38 -102.92
CA ASN A 91 -10.94 -49.80 -102.02
C ASN A 91 -10.64 -51.12 -101.31
N LEU A 92 -10.02 -52.09 -101.99
CA LEU A 92 -9.62 -53.36 -101.38
C LEU A 92 -8.45 -53.18 -100.40
N ASP A 93 -7.49 -52.32 -100.73
CA ASP A 93 -6.35 -52.04 -99.86
C ASP A 93 -6.77 -51.36 -98.54
N GLN A 94 -7.70 -50.40 -98.61
CA GLN A 94 -8.28 -49.78 -97.42
C GLN A 94 -9.02 -50.80 -96.54
N LYS A 95 -9.84 -51.68 -97.13
CA LYS A 95 -10.52 -52.76 -96.40
C LYS A 95 -9.54 -53.74 -95.79
N MET A 96 -8.46 -54.06 -96.48
CA MET A 96 -7.41 -54.96 -95.98
C MET A 96 -6.67 -54.34 -94.78
N SER A 97 -6.31 -53.06 -94.84
CA SER A 97 -5.66 -52.35 -93.73
C SER A 97 -6.54 -52.32 -92.47
N VAL A 98 -7.82 -51.98 -92.62
CA VAL A 98 -8.79 -52.02 -91.50
C VAL A 98 -8.94 -53.44 -90.96
N ALA A 99 -9.06 -54.45 -91.83
CA ALA A 99 -9.15 -55.85 -91.39
C ALA A 99 -7.89 -56.33 -90.64
N GLN A 100 -6.69 -55.93 -91.08
CA GLN A 100 -5.42 -56.26 -90.42
C GLN A 100 -5.32 -55.63 -89.03
N SER A 101 -5.71 -54.36 -88.87
CA SER A 101 -5.74 -53.70 -87.56
C SER A 101 -6.79 -54.31 -86.61
N ALA A 102 -7.98 -54.64 -87.13
CA ALA A 102 -9.01 -55.32 -86.35
C ALA A 102 -8.55 -56.72 -85.91
N HIS A 103 -7.84 -57.44 -86.77
CA HIS A 103 -7.29 -58.75 -86.45
C HIS A 103 -6.20 -58.69 -85.37
N SER A 104 -5.28 -57.71 -85.44
CA SER A 104 -4.24 -57.55 -84.42
C SER A 104 -4.79 -57.15 -83.05
N GLN A 105 -5.79 -56.25 -83.02
CA GLN A 105 -6.50 -55.90 -81.79
C GLN A 105 -7.26 -57.10 -81.22
N PHE A 106 -7.90 -57.90 -82.07
CA PHE A 106 -8.58 -59.12 -81.64
C PHE A 106 -7.60 -60.12 -81.03
N GLU A 107 -6.45 -60.37 -81.66
CA GLU A 107 -5.42 -61.26 -81.11
C GLU A 107 -4.88 -60.76 -79.76
N GLN A 108 -4.62 -59.45 -79.62
CA GLN A 108 -4.19 -58.87 -78.34
C GLN A 108 -5.25 -59.06 -77.25
N ALA A 109 -6.53 -58.74 -77.55
CA ALA A 109 -7.62 -58.93 -76.61
C ALA A 109 -7.81 -60.42 -76.24
N TYR A 110 -7.74 -61.31 -77.23
CA TYR A 110 -7.84 -62.75 -77.04
C TYR A 110 -6.71 -63.28 -76.14
N GLN A 111 -5.46 -62.85 -76.35
CA GLN A 111 -4.32 -63.21 -75.49
C GLN A 111 -4.50 -62.74 -74.05
N LEU A 112 -5.06 -61.55 -73.83
CA LEU A 112 -5.36 -61.06 -72.48
C LEU A 112 -6.43 -61.93 -71.80
N VAL A 113 -7.51 -62.25 -72.51
CA VAL A 113 -8.57 -63.13 -71.98
C VAL A 113 -8.03 -64.53 -71.69
N ALA A 114 -7.19 -65.07 -72.58
CA ALA A 114 -6.56 -66.37 -72.40
C ALA A 114 -5.58 -66.40 -71.23
N SER A 115 -4.89 -65.30 -70.93
CA SER A 115 -3.99 -65.23 -69.77
C SER A 115 -4.74 -65.16 -68.44
N ILE A 116 -5.97 -64.63 -68.42
CA ILE A 116 -6.81 -64.53 -67.21
C ILE A 116 -7.62 -65.81 -67.00
N ASN A 117 -8.24 -66.37 -68.05
CA ASN A 117 -9.13 -67.53 -67.95
C ASN A 117 -8.42 -68.88 -68.21
N GLY A 118 -7.32 -68.89 -68.94
CA GLY A 118 -6.71 -70.10 -69.50
C GLY A 118 -7.02 -70.30 -70.99
N PRO A 119 -6.67 -71.44 -71.63
CA PRO A 119 -6.94 -71.66 -73.04
C PRO A 119 -8.45 -71.81 -73.32
N LEU A 120 -8.99 -71.02 -74.25
CA LEU A 120 -10.41 -71.04 -74.65
C LEU A 120 -10.57 -70.99 -76.18
N ALA A 121 -11.76 -71.30 -76.71
CA ALA A 121 -12.00 -71.20 -78.15
C ALA A 121 -12.18 -69.73 -78.58
N ARG A 122 -11.71 -69.35 -79.78
CA ARG A 122 -11.86 -67.98 -80.30
C ARG A 122 -13.29 -67.47 -80.34
N ALA A 123 -14.28 -68.38 -80.50
CA ALA A 123 -15.70 -68.04 -80.51
C ALA A 123 -16.23 -67.64 -79.13
N GLU A 124 -15.68 -68.19 -78.06
CA GLU A 124 -16.13 -67.99 -76.67
C GLU A 124 -15.45 -66.80 -76.00
N ALA A 125 -14.38 -66.28 -76.60
CA ALA A 125 -13.55 -65.22 -76.03
C ALA A 125 -14.31 -63.95 -75.68
N TRP A 126 -15.35 -63.59 -76.44
CA TRP A 126 -16.12 -62.38 -76.19
C TRP A 126 -17.02 -62.51 -74.96
N GLU A 127 -17.70 -63.65 -74.80
CA GLU A 127 -18.58 -63.89 -73.65
C GLU A 127 -17.76 -63.96 -72.36
N VAL A 128 -16.65 -64.71 -72.39
CA VAL A 128 -15.71 -64.81 -71.26
C VAL A 128 -15.11 -63.45 -70.91
N ALA A 129 -14.67 -62.65 -71.89
CA ALA A 129 -14.14 -61.31 -71.64
C ALA A 129 -15.16 -60.42 -70.92
N ARG A 130 -16.42 -60.50 -71.34
CA ARG A 130 -17.51 -59.71 -70.74
C ARG A 130 -17.81 -60.15 -69.30
N GLU A 131 -17.80 -61.45 -69.04
CA GLU A 131 -17.94 -61.99 -67.68
C GLU A 131 -16.79 -61.57 -66.78
N LEU A 132 -15.55 -61.72 -67.23
CA LEU A 132 -14.36 -61.29 -66.49
C LEU A 132 -14.38 -59.79 -66.13
N LEU A 133 -14.83 -58.94 -67.06
CA LEU A 133 -14.99 -57.51 -66.79
C LEU A 133 -16.09 -57.24 -65.75
N ARG A 134 -17.20 -57.97 -65.82
CA ARG A 134 -18.30 -57.86 -64.85
C ARG A 134 -17.85 -58.30 -63.46
N ASP A 135 -17.16 -59.43 -63.37
CA ASP A 135 -16.62 -59.95 -62.12
C ASP A 135 -15.55 -59.03 -61.55
N GLY A 136 -14.69 -58.46 -62.40
CA GLY A 136 -13.70 -57.46 -61.98
C GLY A 136 -14.34 -56.23 -61.32
N VAL A 137 -15.48 -55.75 -61.83
CA VAL A 137 -16.23 -54.64 -61.20
C VAL A 137 -16.82 -55.07 -59.85
N ASN A 138 -17.45 -56.24 -59.78
CA ASN A 138 -18.02 -56.76 -58.53
C ASN A 138 -16.94 -56.98 -57.45
N GLN A 139 -15.79 -57.56 -57.83
CA GLN A 139 -14.68 -57.82 -56.92
C GLN A 139 -14.05 -56.53 -56.40
N ARG A 140 -13.92 -55.49 -57.24
CA ARG A 140 -13.45 -54.16 -56.79
C ARG A 140 -14.39 -53.55 -55.75
N HIS A 141 -15.69 -53.60 -56.01
CA HIS A 141 -16.70 -53.11 -55.05
C HIS A 141 -16.64 -53.87 -53.71
N LEU A 142 -16.48 -55.20 -53.73
CA LEU A 142 -16.31 -55.99 -52.51
C LEU A 142 -14.99 -55.65 -51.77
N ALA A 143 -13.89 -55.46 -52.50
CA ALA A 143 -12.60 -55.08 -51.92
C ALA A 143 -12.65 -53.70 -51.24
N GLU A 144 -13.36 -52.74 -51.83
CA GLU A 144 -13.60 -51.41 -51.24
C GLU A 144 -14.38 -51.49 -49.92
N GLN A 145 -15.28 -52.47 -49.76
CA GLN A 145 -16.05 -52.66 -48.53
C GLN A 145 -15.24 -53.25 -47.36
N VAL A 146 -14.08 -53.86 -47.61
CA VAL A 146 -13.28 -54.51 -46.56
C VAL A 146 -12.79 -53.51 -45.52
N GLN A 147 -12.34 -52.31 -45.93
CA GLN A 147 -11.82 -51.31 -44.99
C GLN A 147 -12.92 -50.76 -44.07
N PRO A 148 -14.10 -50.32 -44.57
CA PRO A 148 -15.23 -49.96 -43.70
C PRO A 148 -15.66 -51.06 -42.73
N LEU A 149 -15.70 -52.31 -43.19
CA LEU A 149 -16.08 -53.44 -42.33
C LEU A 149 -15.05 -53.70 -41.23
N ARG A 150 -13.75 -53.62 -41.52
CA ARG A 150 -12.69 -53.72 -40.51
C ARG A 150 -12.78 -52.61 -39.47
N MET A 151 -13.05 -51.38 -39.90
CA MET A 151 -13.23 -50.26 -38.97
C MET A 151 -14.43 -50.48 -38.03
N ARG A 152 -15.58 -50.93 -38.57
CA ARG A 152 -16.75 -51.27 -37.75
C ARG A 152 -16.48 -52.42 -36.80
N LEU A 153 -15.77 -53.46 -37.24
CA LEU A 153 -15.40 -54.58 -36.39
C LEU A 153 -14.50 -54.13 -35.24
N ASN A 154 -13.46 -53.33 -35.53
CA ASN A 154 -12.59 -52.78 -34.49
C ASN A 154 -13.36 -51.91 -33.49
N GLU A 155 -14.30 -51.09 -33.97
CA GLU A 155 -15.16 -50.27 -33.11
C GLU A 155 -16.05 -51.14 -32.20
N LEU A 156 -16.63 -52.22 -32.74
CA LEU A 156 -17.44 -53.16 -31.95
C LEU A 156 -16.59 -53.93 -30.93
N GLU A 157 -15.39 -54.36 -31.30
CA GLU A 157 -14.45 -55.00 -30.37
C GLU A 157 -14.01 -54.04 -29.25
N GLN A 158 -13.77 -52.77 -29.58
CA GLN A 158 -13.45 -51.76 -28.59
C GLN A 158 -14.62 -51.53 -27.63
N ARG A 159 -15.85 -51.35 -28.15
CA ARG A 159 -17.06 -51.20 -27.31
C ARG A 159 -17.29 -52.42 -26.41
N LEU A 160 -17.01 -53.63 -26.91
CA LEU A 160 -17.12 -54.85 -26.10
C LEU A 160 -16.09 -54.86 -24.97
N ARG A 161 -14.84 -54.45 -25.23
CA ARG A 161 -13.81 -54.33 -24.17
C ARG A 161 -14.22 -53.30 -23.12
N GLU A 162 -14.70 -52.13 -23.55
CA GLU A 162 -15.20 -51.08 -22.65
C GLU A 162 -16.35 -51.59 -21.77
N GLN A 163 -17.29 -52.37 -22.32
CA GLN A 163 -18.35 -53.02 -21.56
C GLN A 163 -17.80 -54.01 -20.52
N GLN A 164 -16.87 -54.89 -20.92
CA GLN A 164 -16.27 -55.87 -20.01
C GLN A 164 -15.48 -55.19 -18.87
N GLU A 165 -14.78 -54.10 -19.16
CA GLU A 165 -14.09 -53.29 -18.16
C GLU A 165 -15.08 -52.63 -17.19
N ALA A 166 -16.16 -52.05 -17.69
CA ALA A 166 -17.21 -51.45 -16.87
C ALA A 166 -17.89 -52.49 -15.96
N GLU A 167 -18.23 -53.68 -16.47
CA GLU A 167 -18.76 -54.79 -15.69
C GLU A 167 -17.79 -55.24 -14.60
N ARG A 168 -16.49 -55.33 -14.93
CA ARG A 168 -15.46 -55.68 -13.96
C ARG A 168 -15.36 -54.62 -12.85
N LEU A 169 -15.35 -53.33 -13.19
CA LEU A 169 -15.31 -52.24 -12.22
C LEU A 169 -16.54 -52.24 -11.30
N LEU A 170 -17.74 -52.49 -11.86
CA LEU A 170 -18.97 -52.64 -11.09
C LEU A 170 -18.89 -53.84 -10.13
N ALA A 171 -18.35 -54.98 -10.59
CA ALA A 171 -18.15 -56.15 -9.75
C ALA A 171 -17.14 -55.89 -8.62
N GLU A 172 -16.05 -55.17 -8.89
CA GLU A 172 -15.08 -54.75 -7.88
C GLU A 172 -15.71 -53.79 -6.85
N PHE A 173 -16.53 -52.84 -7.30
CA PHE A 173 -17.28 -51.93 -6.44
C PHE A 173 -18.28 -52.67 -5.53
N CYS A 174 -19.08 -53.58 -6.09
CA CYS A 174 -20.02 -54.42 -5.33
C CYS A 174 -19.30 -55.27 -4.27
N LYS A 175 -18.13 -55.83 -4.61
CA LYS A 175 -17.29 -56.57 -3.65
C LYS A 175 -16.80 -55.67 -2.50
N ARG A 176 -16.37 -54.45 -2.78
CA ARG A 176 -15.90 -53.50 -1.75
C ARG A 176 -17.02 -53.01 -0.84
N GLN A 177 -18.21 -52.77 -1.39
CA GLN A 177 -19.36 -52.33 -0.61
C GLN A 177 -20.10 -53.48 0.11
N GLY A 178 -19.86 -54.73 -0.27
CA GLY A 178 -20.57 -55.89 0.29
C GLY A 178 -22.05 -55.93 -0.07
N LYS A 179 -22.48 -55.12 -1.05
CA LYS A 179 -23.85 -55.02 -1.55
C LYS A 179 -23.83 -55.18 -3.07
N ARG A 180 -24.84 -55.84 -3.61
CA ARG A 180 -25.04 -55.94 -5.06
C ARG A 180 -25.84 -54.72 -5.49
N VAL A 181 -25.24 -53.90 -6.36
CA VAL A 181 -25.85 -52.69 -6.91
C VAL A 181 -26.02 -52.92 -8.40
N ASP A 182 -27.24 -52.75 -8.88
CA ASP A 182 -27.55 -52.85 -10.31
C ASP A 182 -27.19 -51.55 -11.03
N ILE A 183 -27.01 -51.63 -12.36
CA ILE A 183 -26.53 -50.49 -13.18
C ILE A 183 -27.47 -49.29 -13.04
N ASP A 184 -28.78 -49.54 -13.04
CA ASP A 184 -29.81 -48.49 -12.97
C ASP A 184 -29.82 -47.76 -11.61
N ASP A 185 -29.33 -48.40 -10.54
CA ASP A 185 -29.30 -47.85 -9.19
C ASP A 185 -27.99 -47.11 -8.86
N LEU A 186 -26.97 -47.19 -9.72
CA LEU A 186 -25.66 -46.56 -9.49
C LEU A 186 -25.75 -45.04 -9.39
N GLU A 187 -26.56 -44.40 -10.23
CA GLU A 187 -26.74 -42.95 -10.20
C GLU A 187 -27.41 -42.50 -8.91
N ALA A 188 -28.43 -43.23 -8.44
CA ALA A 188 -29.10 -42.95 -7.18
C ALA A 188 -28.15 -43.11 -5.99
N LEU A 189 -27.39 -44.21 -5.96
CA LEU A 189 -26.38 -44.45 -4.92
C LEU A 189 -25.26 -43.38 -4.94
N HIS A 190 -24.83 -42.95 -6.12
CA HIS A 190 -23.85 -41.88 -6.25
C HIS A 190 -24.39 -40.58 -5.64
N GLN A 191 -25.61 -40.17 -5.98
CA GLN A 191 -26.26 -38.99 -5.40
C GLN A 191 -26.43 -39.10 -3.88
N GLU A 192 -26.79 -40.28 -3.35
CA GLU A 192 -26.88 -40.52 -1.91
C GLU A 192 -25.51 -40.37 -1.22
N LEU A 193 -24.45 -40.93 -1.81
CA LEU A 193 -23.10 -40.81 -1.28
C LEU A 193 -22.57 -39.38 -1.36
N GLU A 194 -22.83 -38.66 -2.44
CA GLU A 194 -22.50 -37.24 -2.58
C GLU A 194 -23.24 -36.39 -1.55
N ALA A 195 -24.55 -36.61 -1.37
CA ALA A 195 -25.34 -35.94 -0.34
C ALA A 195 -24.80 -36.27 1.07
N ARG A 196 -24.38 -37.52 1.30
CA ARG A 196 -23.76 -37.91 2.58
C ARG A 196 -22.42 -37.23 2.79
N ILE A 197 -21.56 -37.17 1.77
CA ILE A 197 -20.27 -36.47 1.80
C ILE A 197 -20.50 -34.98 2.08
N ALA A 198 -21.45 -34.33 1.39
CA ALA A 198 -21.81 -32.94 1.63
C ALA A 198 -22.26 -32.71 3.08
N SER A 199 -23.18 -33.55 3.59
CA SER A 199 -23.66 -33.44 4.97
C SER A 199 -22.54 -33.63 6.01
N LEU A 200 -21.60 -34.54 5.76
CA LEU A 200 -20.45 -34.77 6.61
C LEU A 200 -19.47 -33.59 6.53
N SER A 201 -19.21 -33.07 5.33
CA SER A 201 -18.38 -31.89 5.11
C SER A 201 -18.94 -30.67 5.85
N ASP A 202 -20.25 -30.42 5.78
CA ASP A 202 -20.92 -29.35 6.53
C ASP A 202 -20.79 -29.55 8.04
N SER A 203 -20.95 -30.79 8.53
CA SER A 203 -20.78 -31.10 9.95
C SER A 203 -19.34 -30.86 10.44
N VAL A 204 -18.34 -31.18 9.60
CA VAL A 204 -16.92 -30.95 9.89
C VAL A 204 -16.61 -29.46 9.86
N SER A 205 -17.13 -28.71 8.89
CA SER A 205 -16.97 -27.25 8.80
C SER A 205 -17.55 -26.57 10.05
N ASN A 206 -18.79 -26.91 10.42
CA ASN A 206 -19.44 -26.37 11.61
C ASN A 206 -18.67 -26.69 12.89
N ALA A 207 -18.16 -27.92 13.04
CA ALA A 207 -17.33 -28.30 14.19
C ALA A 207 -16.00 -27.55 14.22
N GLN A 208 -15.37 -27.30 13.06
CA GLN A 208 -14.15 -26.51 12.95
C GLN A 208 -14.39 -25.04 13.32
N GLU A 209 -15.47 -24.44 12.84
CA GLU A 209 -15.87 -23.07 13.19
C GLU A 209 -16.13 -22.92 14.69
N GLN A 210 -16.88 -23.84 15.29
CA GLN A 210 -17.12 -23.86 16.74
C GLN A 210 -15.82 -23.98 17.54
N ARG A 211 -14.90 -24.85 17.10
CA ARG A 211 -13.59 -24.98 17.74
C ARG A 211 -12.76 -23.70 17.61
N MET A 212 -12.80 -23.05 16.45
CA MET A 212 -12.10 -21.79 16.21
C MET A 212 -12.65 -20.68 17.09
N ALA A 213 -13.97 -20.56 17.21
CA ALA A 213 -14.62 -19.58 18.10
C ALA A 213 -14.22 -19.79 19.57
N LEU A 214 -14.25 -21.04 20.07
CA LEU A 214 -13.82 -21.37 21.43
C LEU A 214 -12.35 -21.02 21.69
N ARG A 215 -11.46 -21.23 20.70
CA ARG A 215 -10.04 -20.86 20.80
C ARG A 215 -9.85 -19.35 20.81
N GLN A 216 -10.56 -18.62 19.95
CA GLN A 216 -10.51 -17.17 19.90
C GLN A 216 -10.98 -16.54 21.22
N GLU A 217 -12.08 -17.04 21.79
CA GLU A 217 -12.55 -16.61 23.12
C GLU A 217 -11.52 -16.91 24.21
N LEU A 218 -10.86 -18.09 24.16
CA LEU A 218 -9.79 -18.43 25.10
C LEU A 218 -8.60 -17.48 25.01
N GLU A 219 -8.12 -17.16 23.81
CA GLU A 219 -7.02 -16.23 23.60
C GLU A 219 -7.38 -14.80 24.07
N GLN A 220 -8.63 -14.37 23.82
CA GLN A 220 -9.14 -13.09 24.30
C GLN A 220 -9.19 -13.04 25.83
N LEU A 221 -9.64 -14.11 26.49
CA LEU A 221 -9.64 -14.19 27.96
C LEU A 221 -8.22 -14.25 28.52
N GLN A 222 -7.30 -14.99 27.89
CA GLN A 222 -5.91 -15.08 28.33
C GLN A 222 -5.20 -13.73 28.26
N SER A 223 -5.33 -13.01 27.15
CA SER A 223 -4.77 -11.66 27.00
C SER A 223 -5.35 -10.70 28.03
N ARG A 224 -6.68 -10.73 28.26
CA ARG A 224 -7.32 -9.88 29.27
C ARG A 224 -6.87 -10.22 30.69
N ILE A 225 -6.78 -11.49 31.06
CA ILE A 225 -6.22 -11.92 32.34
C ILE A 225 -4.78 -11.40 32.50
N GLN A 226 -3.95 -11.50 31.45
CA GLN A 226 -2.56 -11.03 31.52
C GLN A 226 -2.48 -9.51 31.75
N THR A 227 -3.32 -8.71 31.09
CA THR A 227 -3.39 -7.25 31.33
C THR A 227 -3.83 -6.93 32.76
N LEU A 228 -4.83 -7.65 33.29
CA LEU A 228 -5.28 -7.48 34.67
C LEU A 228 -4.21 -7.93 35.68
N MET A 229 -3.46 -8.98 35.39
CA MET A 229 -2.36 -9.44 36.25
C MET A 229 -1.22 -8.42 36.34
N GLN A 230 -0.91 -7.72 35.25
CA GLN A 230 0.08 -6.63 35.27
C GLN A 230 -0.44 -5.42 36.07
N ARG A 231 -1.75 -5.19 36.05
CA ARG A 231 -2.40 -4.08 36.72
C ARG A 231 -2.65 -4.30 38.20
N ALA A 232 -2.90 -5.55 38.61
CA ALA A 232 -3.18 -5.94 39.99
C ALA A 232 -2.17 -5.38 41.03
N PRO A 233 -0.83 -5.49 40.85
CA PRO A 233 0.10 -4.94 41.83
C PRO A 233 0.05 -3.42 41.93
N ILE A 234 -0.20 -2.71 40.81
CA ILE A 234 -0.33 -1.25 40.79
C ILE A 234 -1.62 -0.83 41.50
N TRP A 235 -2.71 -1.56 41.29
CA TRP A 235 -3.98 -1.35 41.98
C TRP A 235 -3.86 -1.61 43.49
N LEU A 236 -3.21 -2.70 43.91
CA LEU A 236 -2.92 -2.99 45.32
C LEU A 236 -2.09 -1.89 45.98
N ALA A 237 -1.04 -1.40 45.30
CA ALA A 237 -0.24 -0.29 45.79
C ALA A 237 -1.07 1.00 45.90
N ALA A 238 -1.90 1.29 44.90
CA ALA A 238 -2.83 2.42 44.91
C ALA A 238 -3.82 2.32 46.08
N GLN A 239 -4.42 1.15 46.30
CA GLN A 239 -5.37 0.94 47.38
C GLN A 239 -4.71 1.05 48.77
N SER A 240 -3.52 0.49 48.95
CA SER A 240 -2.76 0.66 50.19
C SER A 240 -2.42 2.12 50.49
N SER A 241 -2.10 2.90 49.43
CA SER A 241 -1.82 4.34 49.54
C SER A 241 -3.09 5.14 49.82
N LEU A 242 -4.23 4.75 49.23
CA LEU A 242 -5.54 5.35 49.50
C LEU A 242 -5.96 5.09 50.95
N SER A 243 -5.82 3.85 51.44
CA SER A 243 -6.09 3.52 52.85
C SER A 243 -5.18 4.29 53.79
N GLN A 244 -3.89 4.44 53.47
CA GLN A 244 -2.96 5.25 54.25
C GLN A 244 -3.36 6.73 54.27
N LEU A 245 -3.82 7.29 53.15
CA LEU A 245 -4.33 8.67 53.09
C LEU A 245 -5.60 8.83 53.92
N SER A 246 -6.55 7.90 53.78
CA SER A 246 -7.79 7.89 54.56
C SER A 246 -7.50 7.84 56.06
N GLU A 247 -6.58 6.98 56.50
CA GLU A 247 -6.15 6.91 57.90
C GLU A 247 -5.49 8.21 58.41
N GLN A 248 -4.69 8.87 57.56
CA GLN A 248 -4.06 10.14 57.90
C GLN A 248 -5.03 11.33 57.98
N CYS A 249 -6.13 11.28 57.22
CA CYS A 249 -7.11 12.36 57.12
C CYS A 249 -8.33 12.14 58.02
N GLY A 250 -8.64 10.90 58.35
CA GLY A 250 -9.87 10.51 59.05
C GLY A 250 -11.12 10.52 58.16
N GLU A 251 -10.96 10.67 56.84
CA GLU A 251 -12.05 10.72 55.84
C GLU A 251 -11.93 9.52 54.89
N GLU A 252 -13.06 8.98 54.47
CA GLU A 252 -13.13 7.95 53.42
C GLU A 252 -13.44 8.62 52.08
N PHE A 253 -12.74 8.19 51.02
CA PHE A 253 -12.94 8.71 49.66
C PHE A 253 -13.52 7.60 48.79
N GLU A 254 -14.68 7.87 48.19
CA GLU A 254 -15.36 6.96 47.26
C GLU A 254 -14.98 7.26 45.80
N SER A 255 -14.57 8.50 45.53
CA SER A 255 -14.23 8.94 44.17
C SER A 255 -12.94 9.76 44.08
N GLY A 256 -12.33 9.73 42.90
CA GLY A 256 -11.18 10.59 42.60
C GLY A 256 -11.50 12.09 42.64
N GLN A 257 -12.77 12.46 42.48
CA GLN A 257 -13.22 13.86 42.59
C GLN A 257 -13.15 14.34 44.03
N GLU A 258 -13.63 13.55 44.99
CA GLU A 258 -13.54 13.87 46.43
C GLU A 258 -12.09 14.06 46.88
N VAL A 259 -11.16 13.23 46.39
CA VAL A 259 -9.73 13.40 46.68
C VAL A 259 -9.21 14.75 46.20
N THR A 260 -9.63 15.18 45.01
CA THR A 260 -9.21 16.49 44.46
C THR A 260 -9.87 17.67 45.16
N GLU A 261 -11.14 17.54 45.56
CA GLU A 261 -11.85 18.57 46.33
C GLU A 261 -11.25 18.72 47.73
N TYR A 262 -10.95 17.60 48.40
CA TYR A 262 -10.28 17.61 49.68
C TYR A 262 -8.89 18.22 49.60
N LEU A 263 -8.13 17.95 48.53
CA LEU A 263 -6.84 18.61 48.30
C LEU A 263 -7.01 20.13 48.14
N GLN A 264 -8.05 20.61 47.44
CA GLN A 264 -8.30 22.05 47.32
C GLN A 264 -8.57 22.69 48.69
N GLN A 265 -9.43 22.07 49.50
CA GLN A 265 -9.69 22.52 50.88
C GLN A 265 -8.41 22.49 51.74
N LEU A 266 -7.57 21.47 51.56
CA LEU A 266 -6.29 21.36 52.27
C LEU A 266 -5.32 22.47 51.88
N LEU A 267 -5.27 22.84 50.59
CA LEU A 267 -4.43 23.95 50.09
C LEU A 267 -4.92 25.32 50.60
N GLU A 268 -6.23 25.52 50.70
CA GLU A 268 -6.81 26.73 51.29
C GLU A 268 -6.44 26.84 52.78
N ARG A 269 -6.65 25.77 53.55
CA ARG A 269 -6.23 25.69 54.96
C ARG A 269 -4.73 25.88 55.14
N GLU A 270 -3.90 25.31 54.25
CA GLU A 270 -2.45 25.49 54.29
C GLU A 270 -2.08 26.98 54.12
N ARG A 271 -2.71 27.66 53.16
CA ARG A 271 -2.46 29.09 52.92
C ARG A 271 -2.89 29.96 54.09
N GLU A 272 -4.07 29.72 54.63
CA GLU A 272 -4.58 30.45 55.79
C GLU A 272 -3.65 30.29 57.00
N ALA A 273 -3.24 29.06 57.31
CA ALA A 273 -2.31 28.79 58.41
C ALA A 273 -0.91 29.40 58.18
N ILE A 274 -0.42 29.44 56.94
CA ILE A 274 0.84 30.11 56.58
C ILE A 274 0.73 31.62 56.82
N VAL A 275 -0.36 32.24 56.38
CA VAL A 275 -0.58 33.69 56.56
C VAL A 275 -0.67 34.01 58.05
N GLU A 276 -1.46 33.26 58.83
CA GLU A 276 -1.58 33.47 60.28
C GLU A 276 -0.23 33.31 61.00
N ARG A 277 0.53 32.26 60.66
CA ARG A 277 1.89 32.05 61.19
C ARG A 277 2.80 33.23 60.89
N ASP A 278 2.77 33.73 59.65
CA ASP A 278 3.65 34.83 59.21
C ASP A 278 3.26 36.16 59.85
N GLU A 279 1.96 36.41 60.06
CA GLU A 279 1.45 37.56 60.82
C GLU A 279 1.89 37.51 62.29
N VAL A 280 1.71 36.36 62.96
CA VAL A 280 2.19 36.15 64.34
C VAL A 280 3.70 36.30 64.42
N GLY A 281 4.45 35.77 63.44
CA GLY A 281 5.90 35.90 63.37
C GLY A 281 6.38 37.33 63.10
N ALA A 282 5.62 38.12 62.33
CA ALA A 282 5.89 39.54 62.15
C ALA A 282 5.60 40.34 63.43
N ARG A 283 4.48 40.05 64.11
CA ARG A 283 4.13 40.70 65.38
C ARG A 283 5.15 40.39 66.46
N LYS A 284 5.59 39.12 66.57
CA LYS A 284 6.65 38.71 67.50
C LYS A 284 7.94 39.49 67.28
N ARG A 285 8.40 39.62 66.02
CA ARG A 285 9.60 40.40 65.69
C ARG A 285 9.46 41.88 66.06
N ALA A 286 8.30 42.48 65.81
CA ALA A 286 8.04 43.87 66.21
C ALA A 286 8.08 44.05 67.74
N VAL A 287 7.55 43.09 68.50
CA VAL A 287 7.63 43.08 69.97
C VAL A 287 9.09 42.89 70.44
N ASP A 288 9.85 41.98 69.82
CA ASP A 288 11.27 41.78 70.12
C ASP A 288 12.07 43.08 69.88
N GLU A 289 11.83 43.79 68.78
CA GLU A 289 12.45 45.09 68.47
C GLU A 289 12.04 46.19 69.46
N GLU A 290 10.77 46.23 69.90
CA GLU A 290 10.29 47.19 70.90
C GLU A 290 10.93 46.95 72.28
N ILE A 291 11.04 45.68 72.70
CA ILE A 291 11.74 45.29 73.93
C ILE A 291 13.21 45.70 73.85
N GLU A 292 13.90 45.38 72.75
CA GLU A 292 15.31 45.73 72.58
C GLU A 292 15.55 47.24 72.68
N ARG A 293 14.68 48.05 72.06
CA ARG A 293 14.74 49.51 72.13
C ARG A 293 14.55 50.05 73.56
N LEU A 294 13.57 49.53 74.30
CA LEU A 294 13.27 49.99 75.65
C LEU A 294 14.27 49.47 76.70
N SER A 295 14.90 48.32 76.45
CA SER A 295 15.86 47.68 77.36
C SER A 295 17.27 48.26 77.29
N GLN A 296 17.53 49.19 76.36
CA GLN A 296 18.83 49.84 76.29
C GLN A 296 19.12 50.60 77.60
N PRO A 297 20.29 50.40 78.23
CA PRO A 297 20.64 51.12 79.44
C PRO A 297 20.84 52.61 79.08
N GLY A 298 19.89 53.46 79.45
CA GLY A 298 19.92 54.89 79.14
C GLY A 298 19.56 55.74 80.34
N GLY A 299 20.32 56.83 80.50
CA GLY A 299 20.20 57.71 81.67
C GLY A 299 20.92 57.18 82.88
N ALA A 300 22.23 56.91 82.77
CA ALA A 300 23.06 56.56 83.92
C ALA A 300 22.97 57.68 84.97
N GLU A 301 22.19 57.42 86.01
CA GLU A 301 22.15 58.26 87.19
C GLU A 301 23.43 58.02 88.00
N ASP A 302 24.02 59.09 88.52
CA ASP A 302 25.19 58.96 89.38
C ASP A 302 24.77 58.25 90.66
N ALA A 303 25.37 57.09 90.96
CA ALA A 303 25.02 56.28 92.13
C ALA A 303 25.14 57.07 93.46
N ARG A 304 25.92 58.15 93.47
CA ARG A 304 26.07 59.05 94.62
C ARG A 304 24.81 59.85 94.93
N LEU A 305 23.96 60.13 93.94
CA LEU A 305 22.73 60.93 94.12
C LEU A 305 21.71 60.25 95.02
N ASN A 306 21.58 58.92 94.95
CA ASN A 306 20.71 58.13 95.84
C ASN A 306 21.15 58.29 97.31
N THR A 307 22.44 58.14 97.58
CA THR A 307 23.01 58.30 98.93
C THR A 307 22.83 59.72 99.46
N LEU A 308 22.94 60.72 98.59
CA LEU A 308 22.72 62.13 98.95
C LEU A 308 21.24 62.43 99.21
N ALA A 309 20.32 61.85 98.43
CA ALA A 309 18.88 62.01 98.64
C ALA A 309 18.45 61.47 100.01
N GLU A 310 18.92 60.27 100.37
CA GLU A 310 18.68 59.68 101.69
C GLU A 310 19.25 60.54 102.83
N ARG A 311 20.47 61.08 102.64
CA ARG A 311 21.13 61.93 103.64
C ARG A 311 20.38 63.24 103.90
N PHE A 312 19.83 63.85 102.85
CA PHE A 312 19.07 65.11 102.95
C PHE A 312 17.60 64.88 103.36
N GLY A 313 17.14 63.63 103.45
CA GLY A 313 15.73 63.30 103.71
C GLY A 313 14.81 63.73 102.56
N GLY A 314 15.35 63.77 101.34
CA GLY A 314 14.65 64.12 100.11
C GLY A 314 14.36 62.92 99.22
N VAL A 315 13.69 63.18 98.10
CA VAL A 315 13.38 62.19 97.06
C VAL A 315 13.96 62.69 95.74
N LEU A 316 14.50 61.79 94.92
CA LEU A 316 14.99 62.18 93.60
C LEU A 316 13.84 62.55 92.68
N LEU A 317 14.06 63.57 91.85
CA LEU A 317 13.08 63.95 90.83
C LEU A 317 12.81 62.81 89.82
N SER A 318 13.79 61.92 89.63
CA SER A 318 13.65 60.71 88.82
C SER A 318 12.63 59.72 89.39
N GLU A 319 12.52 59.63 90.71
CA GLU A 319 11.58 58.75 91.43
C GLU A 319 10.17 59.36 91.51
N ILE A 320 10.05 60.68 91.63
CA ILE A 320 8.75 61.37 91.61
C ILE A 320 8.08 61.22 90.23
N TYR A 321 8.86 61.30 89.15
CA TYR A 321 8.38 61.16 87.78
C TYR A 321 8.56 59.75 87.21
N ASP A 322 8.60 58.73 88.06
CA ASP A 322 8.80 57.36 87.61
C ASP A 322 7.58 56.79 86.86
N ASP A 323 6.39 57.28 87.20
CA ASP A 323 5.09 56.89 86.63
C ASP A 323 4.67 57.71 85.39
N VAL A 324 5.50 58.63 84.91
CA VAL A 324 5.21 59.40 83.70
C VAL A 324 5.09 58.48 82.49
N SER A 325 4.13 58.77 81.60
CA SER A 325 3.90 57.98 80.39
C SER A 325 5.15 57.89 79.50
N LEU A 326 5.29 56.80 78.75
CA LEU A 326 6.40 56.61 77.80
C LEU A 326 6.46 57.68 76.70
N GLU A 327 5.32 58.29 76.36
CA GLU A 327 5.22 59.33 75.34
C GLU A 327 5.69 60.69 75.87
N ASP A 328 5.40 60.98 77.15
CA ASP A 328 5.71 62.26 77.79
C ASP A 328 7.08 62.26 78.49
N ALA A 329 7.61 61.10 78.87
CA ALA A 329 8.88 60.98 79.55
C ALA A 329 10.08 61.66 78.82
N PRO A 330 10.22 61.57 77.48
CA PRO A 330 11.23 62.32 76.73
C PRO A 330 11.05 63.84 76.80
N TYR A 331 9.81 64.31 76.83
CA TYR A 331 9.48 65.72 76.94
C TYR A 331 9.89 66.27 78.30
N TYR A 332 9.42 65.66 79.40
CA TYR A 332 9.77 66.10 80.76
C TYR A 332 11.27 65.97 81.04
N SER A 333 11.93 64.93 80.54
CA SER A 333 13.39 64.79 80.67
C SER A 333 14.15 65.92 79.98
N ALA A 334 13.65 66.43 78.85
CA ALA A 334 14.23 67.59 78.16
C ALA A 334 13.83 68.92 78.84
N LEU A 335 12.63 69.01 79.39
CA LEU A 335 12.11 70.18 80.09
C LEU A 335 12.89 70.52 81.36
N TYR A 336 13.34 69.52 82.13
CA TYR A 336 14.17 69.77 83.32
C TYR A 336 15.67 69.92 82.98
N GLY A 337 16.13 69.37 81.85
CA GLY A 337 17.51 69.48 81.39
C GLY A 337 18.51 68.95 82.43
N PRO A 338 19.56 69.69 82.84
CA PRO A 338 20.47 69.24 83.91
C PRO A 338 19.77 69.00 85.26
N SER A 339 18.70 69.73 85.55
CA SER A 339 17.94 69.64 86.80
C SER A 339 17.08 68.36 86.90
N ARG A 340 17.10 67.49 85.89
CA ARG A 340 16.43 66.17 85.95
C ARG A 340 17.01 65.23 87.04
N HIS A 341 18.23 65.51 87.49
CA HIS A 341 18.90 64.80 88.59
C HIS A 341 18.74 65.52 89.93
N ALA A 342 17.78 66.44 90.05
CA ALA A 342 17.58 67.19 91.27
C ALA A 342 17.05 66.31 92.41
N ILE A 343 17.46 66.65 93.63
CA ILE A 343 16.87 66.10 94.85
C ILE A 343 15.81 67.10 95.32
N VAL A 344 14.57 66.64 95.44
CA VAL A 344 13.45 67.42 95.98
C VAL A 344 13.45 67.26 97.49
N VAL A 345 13.52 68.38 98.21
CA VAL A 345 13.56 68.40 99.67
C VAL A 345 12.53 69.39 100.22
N PRO A 346 11.86 69.09 101.36
CA PRO A 346 10.80 69.94 101.87
C PRO A 346 11.24 71.35 102.30
N ASP A 347 12.48 71.53 102.75
CA ASP A 347 13.03 72.82 103.17
C ASP A 347 14.55 72.88 102.92
N LEU A 348 14.99 73.83 102.09
CA LEU A 348 16.41 74.01 101.76
C LEU A 348 17.23 74.56 102.93
N SER A 349 16.58 75.23 103.89
CA SER A 349 17.23 75.87 105.04
C SER A 349 17.87 74.84 105.97
N LEU A 350 17.27 73.65 106.08
CA LEU A 350 17.73 72.56 106.94
C LEU A 350 18.93 71.80 106.35
N ILE A 351 19.20 71.97 105.06
CA ILE A 351 20.26 71.28 104.31
C ILE A 351 21.50 72.16 104.16
N ALA A 352 21.35 73.49 104.32
CA ALA A 352 22.43 74.46 104.19
C ALA A 352 23.68 74.08 105.02
N ASP A 353 23.47 73.62 106.26
CA ASP A 353 24.54 73.17 107.16
C ASP A 353 25.16 71.82 106.73
N GLN A 354 24.41 70.97 106.02
CA GLN A 354 24.89 69.68 105.52
C GLN A 354 25.63 69.82 104.18
N LEU A 355 25.43 70.94 103.48
CA LEU A 355 26.16 71.30 102.25
C LEU A 355 27.60 71.73 102.54
N GLU A 356 27.86 72.28 103.73
CA GLU A 356 29.18 72.71 104.17
C GLU A 356 30.06 71.49 104.54
N GLY A 357 30.93 71.07 103.61
CA GLY A 357 31.85 69.93 103.80
C GLY A 357 31.48 68.65 103.04
N LEU A 358 30.63 68.72 102.01
CA LEU A 358 30.41 67.61 101.08
C LEU A 358 31.63 67.41 100.17
N GLU A 359 32.31 66.27 100.32
CA GLU A 359 33.40 65.85 99.44
C GLU A 359 32.95 64.84 98.36
N ASP A 360 31.87 64.10 98.59
CA ASP A 360 31.38 63.03 97.71
C ASP A 360 30.06 63.40 97.02
N CYS A 361 30.11 64.38 96.12
CA CYS A 361 28.98 64.82 95.29
C CYS A 361 29.39 64.98 93.81
N PRO A 362 28.43 65.00 92.87
CA PRO A 362 28.70 65.40 91.48
C PRO A 362 29.15 66.87 91.40
N GLU A 363 29.74 67.24 90.25
CA GLU A 363 30.21 68.62 90.00
C GLU A 363 29.07 69.65 90.11
N ASP A 364 27.89 69.29 89.59
CA ASP A 364 26.66 70.08 89.69
C ASP A 364 25.60 69.31 90.48
N LEU A 365 25.23 69.81 91.66
CA LEU A 365 24.12 69.28 92.47
C LEU A 365 22.92 70.24 92.39
N TYR A 366 21.77 69.73 91.91
CA TYR A 366 20.52 70.48 91.86
C TYR A 366 19.63 70.09 93.04
N LEU A 367 19.12 71.08 93.76
CA LEU A 367 18.18 70.92 94.86
C LEU A 367 16.93 71.72 94.53
N ILE A 368 15.76 71.13 94.72
CA ILE A 368 14.47 71.81 94.52
C ILE A 368 13.68 71.74 95.83
N GLU A 369 13.17 72.89 96.27
CA GLU A 369 12.24 72.95 97.38
C GLU A 369 10.85 72.56 96.89
N GLY A 370 10.23 71.56 97.50
CA GLY A 370 8.90 71.12 97.13
C GLY A 370 8.42 69.93 97.95
N ASP A 371 7.11 69.68 97.92
CA ASP A 371 6.52 68.47 98.50
C ASP A 371 6.65 67.31 97.49
N PRO A 372 7.33 66.21 97.84
CA PRO A 372 7.44 65.04 96.97
C PRO A 372 6.09 64.41 96.57
N GLN A 373 5.02 64.61 97.35
CA GLN A 373 3.70 64.01 97.07
C GLN A 373 2.82 64.84 96.12
N SER A 374 3.11 66.13 95.98
CA SER A 374 2.34 67.04 95.12
C SER A 374 3.28 68.09 94.51
N PHE A 375 4.24 67.61 93.75
CA PHE A 375 5.21 68.47 93.05
C PHE A 375 4.51 69.27 91.95
N ASP A 376 4.84 70.56 91.82
CA ASP A 376 4.18 71.50 90.88
C ASP A 376 5.12 71.81 89.68
N ASP A 377 4.60 71.64 88.48
CA ASP A 377 5.37 71.62 87.22
C ASP A 377 5.49 73.00 86.58
N SER A 378 4.83 74.01 87.15
CA SER A 378 4.42 75.24 86.46
C SER A 378 5.45 76.38 86.44
N VAL A 379 6.75 76.09 86.58
CA VAL A 379 7.79 77.13 86.84
C VAL A 379 8.55 77.58 85.58
N PHE A 380 8.47 76.87 84.45
CA PHE A 380 9.31 77.16 83.28
C PHE A 380 8.60 77.98 82.18
N GLY A 381 9.26 79.02 81.67
CA GLY A 381 8.88 79.70 80.42
C GLY A 381 9.42 78.92 79.22
N VAL A 382 8.54 78.17 78.53
CA VAL A 382 8.91 77.16 77.54
C VAL A 382 8.31 77.44 76.18
N ASP A 383 9.12 77.27 75.13
CA ASP A 383 8.68 77.12 73.74
C ASP A 383 8.94 75.68 73.28
N GLU A 384 7.88 74.95 72.92
CA GLU A 384 7.98 73.57 72.43
C GLU A 384 8.34 73.52 70.93
N LEU A 385 9.27 72.63 70.57
CA LEU A 385 9.69 72.36 69.19
C LEU A 385 9.52 70.87 68.87
N GLU A 386 9.61 70.50 67.59
CA GLU A 386 9.55 69.11 67.17
C GLU A 386 10.72 68.29 67.76
N LYS A 387 10.41 67.39 68.71
CA LYS A 387 11.36 66.56 69.48
C LYS A 387 12.39 67.34 70.31
N ALA A 388 12.09 68.58 70.70
CA ALA A 388 12.96 69.36 71.55
C ALA A 388 12.19 70.43 72.33
N VAL A 389 12.81 70.93 73.40
CA VAL A 389 12.28 72.01 74.24
C VAL A 389 13.27 73.18 74.27
N VAL A 390 12.77 74.40 74.15
CA VAL A 390 13.54 75.62 74.44
C VAL A 390 13.03 76.25 75.73
N VAL A 391 13.89 76.30 76.74
CA VAL A 391 13.56 76.90 78.04
C VAL A 391 14.29 78.23 78.19
N LYS A 392 13.56 79.31 78.45
CA LYS A 392 14.14 80.62 78.76
C LYS A 392 14.53 80.66 80.24
N ILE A 393 15.83 80.48 80.53
CA ILE A 393 16.36 80.46 81.90
C ILE A 393 16.46 81.88 82.48
N ALA A 394 16.87 82.85 81.66
CA ALA A 394 16.98 84.26 82.04
C ALA A 394 16.75 85.17 80.83
N ASP A 395 16.70 86.50 81.01
CA ASP A 395 16.39 87.46 79.94
C ASP A 395 17.33 87.42 78.72
N ARG A 396 18.51 86.79 78.84
CA ARG A 396 19.48 86.61 77.75
C ARG A 396 20.05 85.18 77.65
N GLN A 397 19.41 84.18 78.26
CA GLN A 397 19.91 82.80 78.27
C GLN A 397 18.79 81.81 77.96
N TRP A 398 18.99 81.02 76.90
CA TRP A 398 18.08 79.96 76.47
C TRP A 398 18.79 78.61 76.55
N ARG A 399 18.04 77.57 76.93
CA ARG A 399 18.51 76.18 76.89
C ARG A 399 17.70 75.40 75.88
N TYR A 400 18.39 74.80 74.92
CA TYR A 400 17.81 73.87 73.97
C TYR A 400 18.11 72.45 74.42
N SER A 401 17.07 71.65 74.63
CA SER A 401 17.19 70.25 75.07
C SER A 401 16.41 69.37 74.12
N ARG A 402 17.09 68.44 73.45
CA ARG A 402 16.46 67.43 72.59
C ARG A 402 15.81 66.35 73.44
N PHE A 403 14.74 65.76 72.95
CA PHE A 403 14.14 64.58 73.56
C PHE A 403 15.17 63.45 73.57
N PRO A 404 15.57 62.94 74.75
CA PRO A 404 16.45 61.80 74.82
C PRO A 404 15.73 60.57 74.26
N SER A 405 16.46 59.72 73.52
CA SER A 405 15.94 58.41 73.07
C SER A 405 15.61 57.49 74.25
N LEU A 406 16.30 57.69 75.37
CA LEU A 406 16.08 57.00 76.64
C LEU A 406 15.95 58.08 77.73
N PRO A 407 14.73 58.50 78.07
CA PRO A 407 14.50 59.47 79.14
C PRO A 407 14.94 58.93 80.51
N LEU A 408 15.25 59.83 81.43
CA LEU A 408 15.51 59.46 82.83
C LEU A 408 14.20 59.15 83.55
N PHE A 409 13.17 59.96 83.29
CA PHE A 409 11.82 59.79 83.83
C PHE A 409 11.06 58.65 83.16
N GLY A 410 9.97 58.21 83.79
CA GLY A 410 9.10 57.16 83.28
C GLY A 410 9.74 55.77 83.31
N ARG A 411 10.59 55.47 84.29
CA ARG A 411 11.30 54.18 84.35
C ARG A 411 10.36 53.06 84.80
N ALA A 412 9.50 53.26 85.80
CA ALA A 412 8.48 52.31 86.22
C ALA A 412 7.49 52.04 85.08
N ALA A 413 7.04 53.09 84.37
CA ALA A 413 6.19 52.94 83.18
C ALA A 413 6.89 52.16 82.05
N ARG A 414 8.20 52.36 81.86
CA ARG A 414 9.02 51.62 80.88
C ARG A 414 9.21 50.16 81.28
N GLU A 415 9.59 49.90 82.53
CA GLU A 415 9.78 48.55 83.06
C GLU A 415 8.46 47.76 83.00
N SER A 416 7.34 48.37 83.41
CA SER A 416 5.99 47.78 83.29
C SER A 416 5.60 47.47 81.84
N ARG A 417 5.93 48.35 80.89
CA ARG A 417 5.72 48.10 79.45
C ARG A 417 6.60 46.97 78.93
N ILE A 418 7.87 46.91 79.34
CA ILE A 418 8.79 45.83 78.96
C ILE A 418 8.27 44.48 79.48
N GLU A 419 7.82 44.41 80.73
CA GLU A 419 7.20 43.20 81.29
C GLU A 419 5.95 42.79 80.51
N SER A 420 5.08 43.74 80.19
CA SER A 420 3.88 43.50 79.38
C SER A 420 4.26 42.96 77.99
N LEU A 421 5.27 43.54 77.34
CA LEU A 421 5.78 43.06 76.05
C LEU A 421 6.42 41.67 76.15
N HIS A 422 7.12 41.35 77.25
CA HIS A 422 7.62 40.00 77.48
C HIS A 422 6.47 38.99 77.60
N THR A 423 5.38 39.31 78.30
CA THR A 423 4.21 38.43 78.35
C THR A 423 3.55 38.26 76.98
N GLU A 424 3.41 39.33 76.19
CA GLU A 424 2.90 39.28 74.81
C GLU A 424 3.82 38.41 73.93
N ARG A 425 5.14 38.59 74.04
CA ARG A 425 6.15 37.84 73.29
C ARG A 425 6.08 36.34 73.58
N GLU A 426 5.98 35.93 74.83
CA GLU A 426 5.88 34.51 75.21
C GLU A 426 4.59 33.90 74.64
N ALA A 427 3.45 34.60 74.77
CA ALA A 427 2.18 34.16 74.20
C ALA A 427 2.25 34.04 72.66
N LEU A 428 2.85 35.02 71.98
CA LEU A 428 3.09 34.98 70.52
C LEU A 428 4.06 33.86 70.14
N SER A 429 5.06 33.56 70.98
CA SER A 429 6.03 32.50 70.72
C SER A 429 5.38 31.11 70.81
N GLU A 430 4.51 30.88 71.79
CA GLU A 430 3.72 29.65 71.91
C GLU A 430 2.76 29.48 70.72
N ARG A 431 2.04 30.56 70.36
CA ARG A 431 1.13 30.58 69.22
C ARG A 431 1.87 30.36 67.89
N PHE A 432 3.06 30.94 67.73
CA PHE A 432 3.89 30.72 66.56
C PHE A 432 4.37 29.27 66.45
N ALA A 433 4.74 28.64 67.58
CA ALA A 433 5.19 27.25 67.61
C ALA A 433 4.08 26.28 67.23
N THR A 434 2.87 26.48 67.76
CA THR A 434 1.68 25.68 67.43
C THR A 434 1.30 25.82 65.96
N LEU A 435 1.15 27.05 65.44
CA LEU A 435 0.88 27.29 64.03
C LEU A 435 1.96 26.72 63.10
N SER A 436 3.23 26.83 63.48
CA SER A 436 4.34 26.24 62.71
C SER A 436 4.25 24.73 62.62
N PHE A 437 3.84 24.06 63.70
CA PHE A 437 3.62 22.62 63.71
C PHE A 437 2.43 22.23 62.83
N ASP A 438 1.32 22.97 62.90
CA ASP A 438 0.13 22.71 62.10
C ASP A 438 0.38 22.92 60.60
N VAL A 439 1.15 23.94 60.22
CA VAL A 439 1.60 24.14 58.84
C VAL A 439 2.44 22.95 58.37
N GLN A 440 3.41 22.49 59.17
CA GLN A 440 4.22 21.31 58.81
C GLN A 440 3.37 20.05 58.66
N LYS A 441 2.40 19.83 59.54
CA LYS A 441 1.47 18.69 59.46
C LYS A 441 0.65 18.75 58.18
N THR A 442 0.08 19.91 57.86
CA THR A 442 -0.71 20.14 56.66
C THR A 442 0.12 19.96 55.38
N GLN A 443 1.36 20.45 55.36
CA GLN A 443 2.30 20.25 54.25
C GLN A 443 2.65 18.78 54.00
N ARG A 444 2.85 18.00 55.07
CA ARG A 444 3.09 16.55 54.94
C ARG A 444 1.89 15.83 54.33
N LEU A 445 0.68 16.19 54.74
CA LEU A 445 -0.56 15.66 54.15
C LEU A 445 -0.64 16.05 52.68
N HIS A 446 -0.46 17.34 52.34
CA HIS A 446 -0.48 17.81 50.96
C HIS A 446 0.54 17.04 50.09
N GLN A 447 1.78 16.84 50.55
CA GLN A 447 2.75 16.02 49.82
C GLN A 447 2.34 14.54 49.67
N ALA A 448 1.60 13.97 50.63
CA ALA A 448 1.05 12.63 50.50
C ALA A 448 -0.05 12.58 49.43
N PHE A 449 -0.98 13.54 49.43
CA PHE A 449 -2.02 13.67 48.39
C PHE A 449 -1.40 13.88 47.01
N SER A 450 -0.44 14.79 46.87
CA SER A 450 0.21 15.05 45.58
C SER A 450 0.93 13.82 45.02
N ARG A 451 1.58 13.01 45.88
CA ARG A 451 2.18 11.73 45.47
C ARG A 451 1.15 10.70 45.03
N PHE A 452 0.03 10.61 45.75
CA PHE A 452 -1.06 9.72 45.41
C PHE A 452 -1.73 10.11 44.09
N ILE A 453 -1.98 11.41 43.88
CA ILE A 453 -2.57 11.93 42.65
C ILE A 453 -1.67 11.67 41.44
N GLY A 454 -0.37 11.88 41.59
CA GLY A 454 0.59 11.65 40.51
C GLY A 454 0.77 10.18 40.12
N SER A 455 0.66 9.26 41.07
CA SER A 455 1.03 7.84 40.84
C SER A 455 -0.14 6.87 40.82
N HIS A 456 -1.24 7.16 41.52
CA HIS A 456 -2.23 6.15 41.92
C HIS A 456 -3.69 6.53 41.65
N LEU A 457 -4.02 7.82 41.50
CA LEU A 457 -5.41 8.30 41.32
C LEU A 457 -6.14 7.64 40.15
N ALA A 458 -5.45 7.40 39.04
CA ALA A 458 -6.05 6.79 37.84
C ALA A 458 -6.47 5.33 38.04
N VAL A 459 -5.91 4.63 39.03
CA VAL A 459 -6.12 3.18 39.22
C VAL A 459 -6.86 2.88 40.52
N ALA A 460 -6.73 3.73 41.55
CA ALA A 460 -7.26 3.48 42.89
C ALA A 460 -8.78 3.22 42.93
N PHE A 461 -9.55 3.93 42.10
CA PHE A 461 -11.02 3.88 42.10
C PHE A 461 -11.60 2.89 41.09
N GLU A 462 -10.77 2.09 40.44
CA GLU A 462 -11.26 1.06 39.53
C GLU A 462 -11.66 -0.22 40.27
N ALA A 463 -12.49 -1.04 39.61
CA ALA A 463 -12.91 -2.32 40.13
C ALA A 463 -11.72 -3.24 40.42
N ASP A 464 -11.85 -4.08 41.46
CA ASP A 464 -10.81 -5.03 41.87
C ASP A 464 -10.42 -5.96 40.70
N PRO A 465 -9.18 -5.85 40.19
CA PRO A 465 -8.70 -6.70 39.11
C PRO A 465 -8.63 -8.17 39.51
N GLU A 466 -8.43 -8.51 40.80
CA GLU A 466 -8.43 -9.91 41.24
C GLU A 466 -9.81 -10.56 41.13
N ALA A 467 -10.87 -9.81 41.48
CA ALA A 467 -12.25 -10.28 41.32
C ALA A 467 -12.58 -10.59 39.84
N GLU A 468 -12.13 -9.74 38.91
CA GLU A 468 -12.27 -10.00 37.47
C GLU A 468 -11.42 -11.19 37.00
N ILE A 469 -10.16 -11.28 37.44
CA ILE A 469 -9.28 -12.41 37.12
C ILE A 469 -9.91 -13.74 37.54
N ARG A 470 -10.53 -13.82 38.73
CA ARG A 470 -11.22 -15.04 39.19
C ARG A 470 -12.40 -15.41 38.28
N LYS A 471 -13.20 -14.43 37.86
CA LYS A 471 -14.30 -14.63 36.90
C LYS A 471 -13.80 -15.09 35.52
N PHE A 472 -12.74 -14.47 35.00
CA PHE A 472 -12.20 -14.88 33.71
C PHE A 472 -11.47 -16.23 33.78
N THR A 473 -10.82 -16.54 34.89
CA THR A 473 -10.15 -17.85 35.08
C THR A 473 -11.17 -18.98 35.15
N THR A 474 -12.28 -18.80 35.87
CA THR A 474 -13.37 -19.79 35.89
C THR A 474 -13.94 -19.99 34.48
N ARG A 475 -14.26 -18.90 33.76
CA ARG A 475 -14.70 -18.98 32.36
C ARG A 475 -13.67 -19.65 31.44
N ARG A 476 -12.37 -19.38 31.62
CA ARG A 476 -11.28 -20.02 30.89
C ARG A 476 -11.30 -21.54 31.09
N THR A 477 -11.44 -22.00 32.33
CA THR A 477 -11.52 -23.45 32.62
C THR A 477 -12.77 -24.10 32.04
N GLU A 478 -13.90 -23.40 31.98
CA GLU A 478 -15.11 -23.88 31.29
C GLU A 478 -14.87 -24.04 29.79
N LEU A 479 -14.25 -23.05 29.15
CA LEU A 479 -13.91 -23.11 27.72
C LEU A 479 -12.87 -24.19 27.41
N GLU A 480 -11.84 -24.36 28.24
CA GLU A 480 -10.86 -25.46 28.12
C GLU A 480 -11.54 -26.83 28.21
N ARG A 481 -12.51 -26.99 29.14
CA ARG A 481 -13.32 -28.22 29.24
C ARG A 481 -14.20 -28.41 28.01
N ALA A 482 -14.85 -27.36 27.51
CA ALA A 482 -15.68 -27.41 26.31
C ALA A 482 -14.84 -27.78 25.08
N LEU A 483 -13.63 -27.21 24.95
CA LEU A 483 -12.69 -27.53 23.89
C LEU A 483 -12.23 -28.99 23.96
N SER A 484 -11.87 -29.48 25.15
CA SER A 484 -11.49 -30.89 25.36
C SER A 484 -12.64 -31.86 25.08
N ALA A 485 -13.88 -31.48 25.41
CA ALA A 485 -15.06 -32.26 25.08
C ALA A 485 -15.33 -32.30 23.56
N HIS A 486 -15.06 -31.19 22.85
CA HIS A 486 -15.12 -31.13 21.39
C HIS A 486 -14.02 -31.95 20.71
N GLU A 487 -12.82 -32.03 21.28
CA GLU A 487 -11.72 -32.84 20.72
C GLU A 487 -11.91 -34.36 20.90
N LYS A 488 -12.78 -34.76 21.84
CA LYS A 488 -13.12 -36.18 22.09
C LYS A 488 -14.33 -36.67 21.29
N ARG A 489 -15.10 -35.77 20.68
CA ARG A 489 -16.24 -36.09 19.79
C ARG A 489 -15.75 -36.14 18.35
#